data_AF-K4HXJ1-F1
#
_entry.id   AF-K4HXJ1-F1
#
_cell.length_a   1.000
_cell.length_b   1.000
_cell.length_c   1.000
_cell.angle_alpha   90.00
_cell.angle_beta   90.00
_cell.angle_gamma   90.00
#
_symmetry.space_group_name_H-M   'P 1'
#
loop_
_entity.id
_entity.type
_entity.pdbx_description
1 polymer ?
#
loop_
_entity_poly.entity_id
_entity_poly.type
_entity_poly.pdbx_seq_one_letter_code
_entity_poly.pdbx_strand_id
1 'polypeptide(L)'
;DIFWKETTLAHACANVRALTYCDLHIIKREALLKVLDFYTAFANSFSRNLTLTCNLRKRIIFRKISDVKKEEEERLRQKNEVTLSIPVDHPVRKLFQKFKQQKEMRNQGTTHIDPERNQLQVESRTMQNGASITGTSVVTVS
;
A
#
# COMPACT_ATOMS: atom_id res chain seq x y z
N ASP A 1 -16.74 1.44 2.14
CA ASP A 1 -15.34 1.86 1.99
C ASP A 1 -15.35 3.35 1.64
N ILE A 2 -14.84 4.23 2.50
CA ILE A 2 -14.92 5.69 2.31
C ILE A 2 -13.61 6.22 1.74
N PHE A 3 -13.27 5.75 0.54
CA PHE A 3 -11.97 6.00 -0.10
C PHE A 3 -11.63 7.49 -0.25
N TRP A 4 -12.64 8.36 -0.33
CA TRP A 4 -12.46 9.81 -0.53
C TRP A 4 -12.07 10.56 0.76
N LYS A 5 -12.32 9.98 1.94
CA LYS A 5 -11.92 10.58 3.24
C LYS A 5 -10.46 10.35 3.58
N GLU A 6 -9.76 9.44 2.90
CA GLU A 6 -8.35 9.21 3.15
C GLU A 6 -7.52 10.42 2.69
N THR A 7 -6.88 11.10 3.66
CA THR A 7 -6.11 12.34 3.46
C THR A 7 -4.73 12.08 2.87
N THR A 8 -4.16 10.90 3.11
CA THR A 8 -2.83 10.54 2.60
C THR A 8 -2.88 10.39 1.09
N LEU A 9 -2.03 11.13 0.38
CA LEU A 9 -1.81 10.87 -1.05
C LEU A 9 -1.14 9.50 -1.19
N ALA A 10 -1.57 8.71 -2.16
CA ALA A 10 -0.95 7.43 -2.44
C ALA A 10 -0.56 7.35 -3.91
N HIS A 11 0.54 6.68 -4.17
CA HIS A 11 0.92 6.30 -5.52
C HIS A 11 0.02 5.18 -6.03
N ALA A 12 -0.23 5.16 -7.34
CA ALA A 12 -0.91 4.06 -7.99
C ALA A 12 -0.06 2.78 -7.87
N CYS A 13 -0.67 1.67 -7.48
CA CYS A 13 -0.02 0.38 -7.34
C CYS A 13 0.05 -0.42 -8.65
N ALA A 14 -0.51 0.11 -9.73
CA ALA A 14 -0.60 -0.54 -11.03
C ALA A 14 -0.63 0.48 -12.16
N ASN A 15 -0.21 0.04 -13.35
CA ASN A 15 -0.37 0.78 -14.59
C ASN A 15 -1.79 0.61 -15.13
N VAL A 16 -2.33 1.67 -15.73
CA VAL A 16 -3.62 1.64 -16.42
C VAL A 16 -3.37 1.88 -17.90
N ARG A 17 -3.86 0.98 -18.74
CA ARG A 17 -3.67 1.03 -20.20
C ARG A 17 -5.00 0.83 -20.90
N ALA A 18 -5.28 1.69 -21.88
CA ALA A 18 -6.41 1.51 -22.79
C ALA A 18 -6.09 0.43 -23.83
N LEU A 19 -7.05 -0.45 -24.10
CA LEU A 19 -6.92 -1.49 -25.13
C LEU A 19 -7.51 -1.06 -26.47
N THR A 20 -8.39 -0.04 -26.44
CA THR A 20 -9.03 0.61 -27.58
C THR A 20 -9.15 2.10 -27.29
N TYR A 21 -9.68 2.88 -28.23
CA TYR A 21 -10.11 4.25 -27.95
C TYR A 21 -11.10 4.27 -26.77
N CYS A 22 -10.92 5.21 -25.86
CA CYS A 22 -11.76 5.39 -24.68
C CYS A 22 -11.86 6.87 -24.29
N ASP A 23 -13.06 7.28 -23.91
CA ASP A 23 -13.32 8.59 -23.32
C ASP A 23 -13.49 8.45 -21.81
N LEU A 24 -12.89 9.37 -21.05
CA LEU A 24 -12.90 9.33 -19.59
C LEU A 24 -13.43 10.64 -19.02
N HIS A 25 -14.42 10.53 -18.13
CA HIS A 25 -14.85 11.63 -17.28
C HIS A 25 -14.03 11.62 -16.00
N ILE A 26 -13.22 12.66 -15.80
CA ILE A 26 -12.27 12.75 -14.68
C ILE A 26 -12.63 13.94 -13.80
N ILE A 27 -12.70 13.70 -12.49
CA ILE A 27 -12.82 14.75 -11.48
C ILE A 27 -11.59 14.72 -10.57
N LYS A 28 -10.96 15.88 -10.35
CA LYS A 28 -9.83 16.02 -9.43
C LYS A 28 -10.30 15.87 -7.99
N ARG A 29 -9.46 15.27 -7.13
CA ARG A 29 -9.79 15.01 -5.71
C ARG A 29 -10.22 16.29 -4.99
N GLU A 30 -9.50 17.38 -5.18
CA GLU A 30 -9.73 18.64 -4.48
C GLU A 30 -11.08 19.26 -4.88
N ALA A 31 -11.45 19.16 -6.16
CA ALA A 31 -12.74 19.64 -6.65
C ALA A 31 -13.89 18.77 -6.12
N LEU A 32 -13.73 17.44 -6.14
CA LEU A 32 -14.71 16.51 -5.57
C LEU A 32 -14.93 16.78 -4.08
N LEU A 33 -13.87 16.93 -3.30
CA LEU A 33 -13.97 17.19 -1.86
C LEU A 33 -14.72 18.49 -1.56
N LYS A 34 -14.44 19.58 -2.27
CA LYS A 34 -15.18 20.84 -2.11
C LYS A 34 -16.68 20.66 -2.33
N VAL A 35 -17.08 19.87 -3.33
CA VAL A 35 -18.50 19.59 -3.61
C VAL A 35 -19.12 18.73 -2.51
N LEU A 36 -18.42 17.70 -2.05
CA LEU A 36 -18.91 16.82 -0.98
C LEU A 36 -18.99 17.54 0.37
N ASP A 37 -18.08 18.47 0.65
CA ASP A 37 -18.07 19.30 1.86
C ASP A 37 -19.20 20.34 1.83
N PHE A 38 -19.52 20.91 0.67
CA PHE A 38 -20.62 21.86 0.52
C PHE A 38 -21.98 21.17 0.58
N TYR A 39 -22.14 20.02 -0.09
CA TYR A 39 -23.38 19.25 -0.15
C TYR A 39 -23.35 18.02 0.77
N THR A 40 -23.29 18.25 2.08
CA THR A 40 -23.11 17.20 3.10
C THR A 40 -24.17 16.08 3.05
N ALA A 41 -25.43 16.41 2.76
CA ALA A 41 -26.49 15.41 2.60
C ALA A 41 -26.24 14.48 1.40
N PHE A 42 -25.71 15.03 0.30
CA PHE A 42 -25.35 14.27 -0.89
C PHE A 42 -24.13 13.37 -0.63
N ALA A 43 -23.15 13.82 0.15
CA ALA A 43 -21.93 13.04 0.42
C ALA A 43 -22.21 11.66 1.01
N ASN A 44 -23.23 11.54 1.86
CA ASN A 44 -23.67 10.25 2.41
C ASN A 44 -24.22 9.32 1.33
N SER A 45 -25.03 9.85 0.42
CA SER A 45 -25.56 9.10 -0.72
C SER A 45 -24.46 8.72 -1.71
N PHE A 46 -23.55 9.66 -2.02
CA PHE A 46 -22.39 9.42 -2.87
C PHE A 46 -21.53 8.27 -2.34
N SER A 47 -21.23 8.27 -1.03
CA SER A 47 -20.40 7.23 -0.41
C SER A 47 -21.05 5.84 -0.39
N ARG A 48 -22.38 5.74 -0.40
CA ARG A 48 -23.09 4.45 -0.44
C ARG A 48 -23.20 3.91 -1.86
N ASN A 49 -23.34 4.81 -2.85
CA ASN A 49 -23.67 4.42 -4.21
C ASN A 49 -22.46 4.32 -5.13
N LEU A 50 -21.35 5.03 -4.82
CA LEU A 50 -20.13 4.92 -5.61
C LEU A 50 -19.26 3.76 -5.13
N THR A 51 -19.26 2.68 -5.92
CA THR A 51 -18.32 1.57 -5.77
C THR A 51 -17.21 1.69 -6.81
N LEU A 52 -15.95 1.74 -6.36
CA LEU A 52 -14.80 1.71 -7.27
C LEU A 52 -14.62 0.29 -7.82
N THR A 53 -14.67 0.16 -9.16
CA THR A 53 -14.36 -1.11 -9.84
C THR A 53 -12.91 -1.52 -9.64
N CYS A 54 -11.99 -0.54 -9.65
CA CYS A 54 -10.57 -0.75 -9.41
C CYS A 54 -10.05 0.35 -8.49
N ASN A 55 -9.56 -0.04 -7.31
CA ASN A 55 -8.90 0.88 -6.37
C ASN A 55 -7.38 0.82 -6.55
N LEU A 56 -6.82 1.80 -7.26
CA LEU A 56 -5.39 1.86 -7.57
C LEU A 56 -4.48 2.11 -6.35
N ARG A 57 -5.03 2.46 -5.18
CA ARG A 57 -4.26 2.58 -3.93
C ARG A 57 -4.00 1.22 -3.28
N LYS A 58 -4.87 0.22 -3.51
CA LYS A 58 -4.74 -1.10 -2.88
C LYS A 58 -3.81 -1.99 -3.70
N ARG A 59 -2.73 -2.46 -3.07
CA ARG A 59 -1.81 -3.44 -3.66
C ARG A 59 -2.44 -4.83 -3.61
N ILE A 60 -2.61 -5.44 -4.78
CA ILE A 60 -3.04 -6.84 -4.90
C ILE A 60 -1.81 -7.73 -4.69
N ILE A 61 -1.91 -8.69 -3.77
CA ILE A 61 -0.84 -9.65 -3.47
C ILE A 61 -1.12 -10.95 -4.21
N PHE A 62 -0.21 -11.34 -5.10
CA PHE A 62 -0.28 -12.58 -5.86
C PHE A 62 1.13 -13.12 -6.13
N ARG A 63 1.23 -14.41 -6.42
CA ARG A 63 2.44 -15.06 -6.98
C ARG A 63 2.11 -15.61 -8.35
N LYS A 64 3.04 -15.52 -9.31
CA LYS A 64 2.83 -16.10 -10.63
C LYS A 64 2.88 -17.63 -10.51
N ILE A 65 2.01 -18.31 -11.25
CA ILE A 65 1.97 -19.79 -11.27
C ILE A 65 3.31 -20.36 -11.76
N SER A 66 3.97 -19.70 -12.71
CA SER A 66 5.32 -20.06 -13.17
C SER A 66 6.33 -20.12 -12.02
N ASP A 67 6.29 -19.12 -11.13
CA ASP A 67 7.24 -18.97 -10.05
C ASP A 67 6.99 -20.04 -8.99
N VAL A 68 5.72 -20.35 -8.71
CA VAL A 68 5.32 -21.42 -7.79
C VAL A 68 5.76 -22.79 -8.31
N LYS A 69 5.56 -23.07 -9.60
CA LYS A 69 6.00 -24.34 -10.21
C LYS A 69 7.52 -24.51 -10.16
N LYS A 70 8.27 -23.43 -10.40
CA LYS A 70 9.73 -23.43 -10.31
C LYS A 70 10.21 -23.68 -8.87
N GLU A 71 9.62 -22.99 -7.89
CA GLU A 71 9.91 -23.19 -6.46
C GLU A 71 9.65 -24.64 -6.02
N GLU A 72 8.57 -25.26 -6.51
CA GLU A 72 8.25 -26.67 -6.21
C GLU A 72 9.27 -27.66 -6.81
N GLU A 73 9.70 -27.44 -8.06
CA GLU A 73 10.74 -28.24 -8.70
C GLU A 73 12.08 -28.14 -7.93
N GLU A 74 12.48 -26.92 -7.55
CA GLU A 74 13.68 -26.69 -6.73
C GLU A 74 13.56 -27.40 -5.38
N ARG A 75 12.39 -27.37 -4.74
CA ARG A 75 12.16 -28.07 -3.46
C ARG A 75 12.25 -29.60 -3.59
N LEU A 76 11.81 -30.17 -4.72
CA LEU A 76 11.96 -31.61 -4.99
C LEU A 76 13.43 -31.98 -5.21
N ARG A 77 14.21 -31.12 -5.87
CA ARG A 77 15.66 -31.29 -6.07
C ARG A 77 16.45 -31.13 -4.77
N GLN A 78 16.03 -30.24 -3.88
CA GLN A 78 16.69 -29.95 -2.59
C GLN A 78 16.61 -31.08 -1.56
N LYS A 79 15.80 -32.13 -1.77
CA LYS A 79 15.84 -33.33 -0.90
C LYS A 79 17.20 -34.05 -0.90
N ASN A 80 18.11 -33.68 -1.80
CA ASN A 80 19.49 -34.21 -1.90
C ASN A 80 20.59 -33.25 -1.41
N GLU A 81 20.28 -32.06 -0.89
CA GLU A 81 21.28 -31.12 -0.37
C GLU A 81 21.17 -30.92 1.15
N VAL A 82 22.31 -30.84 1.83
CA VAL A 82 22.44 -30.61 3.27
C VAL A 82 21.78 -29.28 3.65
N THR A 83 20.91 -29.28 4.66
CA THR A 83 20.28 -28.08 5.20
C THR A 83 21.34 -27.13 5.76
N LEU A 84 21.70 -26.11 4.98
CA LEU A 84 22.62 -25.05 5.42
C LEU A 84 21.94 -24.19 6.48
N SER A 85 22.12 -24.55 7.76
CA SER A 85 21.72 -23.69 8.87
C SER A 85 22.61 -22.44 8.87
N ILE A 86 21.99 -21.26 8.77
CA ILE A 86 22.72 -19.99 8.74
C ILE A 86 23.35 -19.74 10.14
N PRO A 87 24.68 -19.53 10.24
CA PRO A 87 25.36 -19.26 11.50
C PRO A 87 24.75 -18.08 12.28
N VAL A 88 24.88 -18.10 13.61
CA VAL A 88 24.24 -17.13 14.52
C VAL A 88 24.66 -15.68 14.23
N ASP A 89 25.92 -15.48 13.85
CA ASP A 89 26.48 -14.15 13.58
C ASP A 89 26.27 -13.66 12.14
N HIS A 90 25.53 -14.42 11.32
CA HIS A 90 25.33 -14.07 9.92
C HIS A 90 24.43 -12.81 9.79
N PRO A 91 24.83 -11.79 9.00
CA PRO A 91 24.10 -10.53 8.88
C PRO A 91 22.64 -10.70 8.41
N VAL A 92 22.36 -11.73 7.60
CA VAL A 92 20.98 -12.07 7.17
C VAL A 92 20.07 -12.44 8.35
N ARG A 93 20.60 -13.07 9.40
CA ARG A 93 19.83 -13.41 10.60
C ARG A 93 19.36 -12.14 11.33
N LYS A 94 20.25 -11.14 11.43
CA LYS A 94 19.89 -9.80 11.96
C LYS A 94 18.86 -9.10 11.07
N LEU A 95 18.95 -9.26 9.75
CA LEU A 95 17.98 -8.68 8.81
C LEU A 95 16.57 -9.28 8.99
N PHE A 96 16.46 -10.61 9.08
CA PHE A 96 15.18 -11.28 9.36
C PHE A 96 14.61 -10.89 10.72
N GLN A 97 15.45 -10.73 11.75
CA GLN A 97 15.01 -10.26 13.07
C GLN A 97 14.42 -8.85 12.99
N LYS A 98 15.07 -7.93 12.27
CA LYS A 98 14.55 -6.57 12.03
C LYS A 98 13.20 -6.59 11.30
N PHE A 99 13.05 -7.41 10.26
CA PHE A 99 11.76 -7.53 9.55
C PHE A 99 10.64 -8.08 10.44
N LYS A 100 10.96 -9.05 11.32
CA LYS A 100 9.99 -9.59 12.28
C LYS A 100 9.52 -8.51 13.27
N GLN A 101 10.46 -7.77 13.88
CA GLN A 101 10.15 -6.67 14.79
C GLN A 101 9.32 -5.56 14.12
N GLN A 102 9.67 -5.19 12.88
CA GLN A 102 8.92 -4.18 12.12
C GLN A 102 7.47 -4.61 11.84
N LYS A 103 7.26 -5.89 11.51
CA LYS A 103 5.94 -6.46 11.30
C LYS A 103 5.10 -6.44 12.59
N GLU A 104 5.70 -6.77 13.73
CA GLU A 104 5.05 -6.75 15.05
C GLU A 104 4.63 -5.33 15.45
N MET A 105 5.52 -4.33 15.26
CA MET A 105 5.22 -2.92 15.50
C MET A 105 4.06 -2.40 14.65
N ARG A 106 4.00 -2.78 13.37
CA ARG A 106 2.91 -2.38 12.45
C ARG A 106 1.57 -3.02 12.81
N ASN A 107 1.57 -4.25 13.34
CA ASN A 107 0.34 -4.91 13.79
C ASN A 107 -0.22 -4.31 15.09
N GLN A 108 0.62 -3.80 15.99
CA GLN A 108 0.16 -3.14 17.23
C GLN A 108 -0.46 -1.75 16.99
N GLY A 109 -0.14 -1.08 15.87
CA GLY A 109 -0.75 0.20 15.48
C GLY A 109 -2.17 0.10 14.90
N THR A 110 -2.75 -1.11 14.78
CA THR A 110 -4.08 -1.32 14.19
C THR A 110 -5.19 -1.47 15.26
N THR A 111 -4.86 -1.39 16.55
CA THR A 111 -5.83 -1.59 17.65
C THR A 111 -6.31 -0.31 18.35
N HIS A 112 -6.12 0.88 17.78
CA HIS A 112 -6.68 2.11 18.37
C HIS A 112 -7.33 3.01 17.32
N ILE A 113 -8.52 2.61 16.84
CA ILE A 113 -9.51 3.55 16.30
C ILE A 113 -10.62 3.61 17.36
N ASP A 114 -10.41 4.46 18.35
CA ASP A 114 -11.44 4.87 19.31
C ASP A 114 -12.00 6.21 18.82
N PRO A 115 -13.30 6.35 18.52
CA PRO A 115 -13.83 7.55 17.88
C PRO A 115 -14.45 8.51 18.91
N GLU A 116 -13.73 8.94 19.96
CA GLU A 116 -14.23 10.05 20.80
C GLU A 116 -13.12 10.76 21.61
N ARG A 117 -12.58 11.88 21.08
CA ARG A 117 -12.32 13.11 21.86
C ARG A 117 -11.81 14.29 21.03
N ASN A 118 -12.73 15.24 20.85
CA ASN A 118 -12.64 16.70 20.96
C ASN A 118 -11.30 17.48 20.85
N GLN A 119 -11.47 18.61 20.15
CA GLN A 119 -11.00 19.97 20.47
C GLN A 119 -9.54 20.38 20.20
N LEU A 120 -9.44 21.29 19.22
CA LEU A 120 -8.59 22.49 19.19
C LEU A 120 -7.48 22.56 20.25
N GLN A 121 -6.24 22.37 19.80
CA GLN A 121 -5.12 23.09 20.39
C GLN A 121 -4.05 23.38 19.32
N VAL A 122 -3.92 24.66 19.05
CA VAL A 122 -2.80 25.31 18.35
C VAL A 122 -1.56 25.13 19.22
N GLU A 123 -0.48 24.51 18.72
CA GLU A 123 0.87 25.09 18.82
C GLU A 123 1.92 24.35 17.97
N SER A 124 2.81 25.17 17.41
CA SER A 124 3.92 24.94 16.50
C SER A 124 4.98 23.95 17.02
N ARG A 125 5.39 22.98 16.20
CA ARG A 125 6.75 22.39 16.25
C ARG A 125 7.26 22.04 14.86
N THR A 126 8.20 22.86 14.40
CA THR A 126 9.16 22.58 13.33
C THR A 126 10.03 21.38 13.71
N MET A 127 10.11 20.36 12.86
CA MET A 127 11.35 19.58 12.66
C MET A 127 11.27 18.78 11.35
N GLN A 128 12.32 18.94 10.56
CA GLN A 128 12.65 18.19 9.36
C GLN A 128 12.82 16.71 9.66
N ASN A 129 12.39 15.81 8.77
CA ASN A 129 13.23 14.69 8.33
C ASN A 129 12.66 13.95 7.12
N GLY A 130 13.57 13.66 6.19
CA GLY A 130 13.32 13.16 4.84
C GLY A 130 12.67 11.78 4.79
N ALA A 131 11.62 11.67 3.99
CA ALA A 131 11.12 10.39 3.50
C ALA A 131 12.08 9.86 2.43
N SER A 132 12.69 8.71 2.71
CA SER A 132 13.45 7.94 1.73
C SER A 132 12.50 7.46 0.63
N ILE A 133 12.62 8.07 -0.54
CA ILE A 133 11.96 7.68 -1.78
C ILE A 133 12.63 6.42 -2.34
N THR A 134 12.07 5.24 -2.11
CA THR A 134 12.46 4.05 -2.87
C THR A 134 11.85 4.11 -4.27
N GLY A 135 12.49 4.89 -5.13
CA GLY A 135 12.27 4.86 -6.57
C GLY A 135 12.67 3.51 -7.13
N THR A 136 11.74 2.79 -7.74
CA THR A 136 12.06 1.63 -8.58
C THR A 136 12.30 2.17 -9.98
N SER A 137 13.56 2.43 -10.33
CA SER A 137 13.96 2.75 -11.70
C SER A 137 13.98 1.45 -12.50
N VAL A 138 13.23 1.39 -13.62
CA VAL A 138 13.28 0.27 -14.56
C VAL A 138 13.93 0.79 -15.83
N VAL A 139 15.16 0.33 -16.10
CA VAL A 139 15.88 0.63 -17.33
C VAL A 139 15.46 -0.39 -18.38
N THR A 140 14.93 0.07 -19.51
CA THR A 140 14.76 -0.75 -20.72
C THR A 140 15.90 -0.41 -21.68
N VAL A 141 16.73 -1.39 -22.02
CA VAL A 141 17.74 -1.26 -23.07
C VAL A 141 17.08 -1.65 -24.40
N SER A 142 17.21 -0.79 -25.40
CA SER A 142 16.86 -1.08 -26.81
C SER A 142 18.10 -1.53 -27.57
#